data_AF-B5EI00-F1
#
_entry.id   AF-B5EI00-F1
#
_cell.length_a   1.000
_cell.length_b   1.000
_cell.length_c   1.000
_cell.angle_alpha   90.00
_cell.angle_beta   90.00
_cell.angle_gamma   90.00
#
_symmetry.space_group_name_H-M   'P 1'
#
loop_
_entity.id
_entity.type
_entity.pdbx_description
1 polymer ?
#
loop_
_entity_poly.entity_id
_entity_poly.type
_entity_poly.pdbx_seq_one_letter_code
_entity_poly.pdbx_strand_id
1 'polypeptide(L)' 'MPTISIFFGTIIRMYFSPAEHPPQHFHVYYNDFKASVDIRTCEIIKGNLPRKQVKLVLG' A
#
# COMPACT_ATOMS: atom_id res chain seq x y z
N MET A 1 -9.03 6.63 -5.95
CA MET A 1 -8.13 5.46 -5.85
C MET A 1 -8.94 4.18 -6.02
N PRO A 2 -8.97 3.58 -7.23
CA PRO A 2 -9.56 2.25 -7.41
C PRO A 2 -8.86 1.20 -6.53
N THR A 3 -9.62 0.18 -6.13
CA THR A 3 -9.07 -1.04 -5.53
C THR A 3 -8.51 -1.90 -6.65
N ILE A 4 -7.23 -2.26 -6.55
CA ILE A 4 -6.53 -3.04 -7.58
C ILE A 4 -6.29 -4.50 -7.16
N SER A 5 -6.36 -4.80 -5.86
CA SER A 5 -6.22 -6.16 -5.34
C SER A 5 -6.85 -6.28 -3.95
N ILE A 6 -7.35 -7.48 -3.63
CA ILE A 6 -7.88 -7.85 -2.32
C ILE A 6 -7.41 -9.26 -1.99
N PHE A 7 -6.76 -9.45 -0.84
CA PHE A 7 -6.30 -10.76 -0.38
C PHE A 7 -6.17 -10.80 1.14
N PHE A 8 -6.52 -11.92 1.79
CA PHE A 8 -6.35 -12.11 3.24
C PHE A 8 -6.85 -10.93 4.11
N GLY A 9 -7.95 -10.27 3.71
CA GLY A 9 -8.49 -9.07 4.37
C GLY A 9 -7.68 -7.78 4.14
N THR A 10 -6.66 -7.82 3.29
CA THR A 10 -5.84 -6.68 2.86
C THR A 10 -6.41 -6.11 1.57
N ILE A 11 -6.60 -4.79 1.52
CA ILE A 11 -7.11 -4.07 0.36
C ILE A 11 -5.99 -3.17 -0.18
N ILE A 12 -5.65 -3.36 -1.45
CA ILE A 12 -4.65 -2.55 -2.16
C ILE A 12 -5.37 -1.54 -3.05
N ARG A 13 -5.08 -0.25 -2.86
CA ARG A 13 -5.63 0.84 -3.65
C ARG A 13 -4.50 1.69 -4.21
N MET A 14 -4.64 2.12 -5.45
CA MET A 14 -3.65 3.00 -6.09
C MET A 14 -4.36 4.20 -6.71
N TYR A 15 -3.70 5.36 -6.69
CA TYR A 15 -4.05 6.48 -7.54
C TYR A 15 -3.07 6.56 -8.68
N PHE A 16 -3.55 6.62 -9.92
CA PHE A 16 -2.71 6.81 -11.08
C PHE A 16 -2.88 8.24 -11.59
N SER A 17 -2.04 9.16 -11.09
CA SER A 17 -1.86 10.50 -11.66
C SER A 17 -0.36 10.85 -11.59
N PRO A 18 0.43 10.46 -12.61
CA PRO A 18 1.89 10.58 -12.59
C PRO A 18 2.42 12.01 -12.43
N ALA A 19 1.64 13.02 -12.83
CA ALA A 19 2.02 14.43 -12.74
C ALA A 19 1.68 15.08 -11.39
N GLU A 20 0.70 14.54 -10.66
CA GLU A 20 0.13 15.22 -9.49
C GLU A 20 0.50 14.53 -8.17
N HIS A 21 0.97 13.28 -8.21
CA HIS A 21 1.24 12.52 -6.98
C HIS A 21 2.58 11.78 -6.94
N PRO A 22 3.71 12.50 -6.88
CA PRO A 22 4.98 11.93 -6.47
C PRO A 22 5.07 11.77 -4.93
N PRO A 23 5.77 10.74 -4.42
CA PRO A 23 6.28 9.57 -5.13
C PRO A 23 5.14 8.59 -5.51
N GLN A 24 5.41 7.71 -6.48
CA GLN A 24 4.46 6.67 -6.91
C GLN A 24 4.31 5.63 -5.79
N HIS A 25 3.13 5.56 -5.19
CA HIS A 25 2.84 4.66 -4.10
C HIS A 25 1.47 4.00 -4.26
N PHE A 26 1.28 2.87 -3.57
CA PHE A 26 -0.03 2.30 -3.32
C PHE A 26 -0.36 2.34 -1.83
N HIS A 27 -1.65 2.27 -1.52
CA HIS A 27 -2.14 2.20 -0.16
C HIS A 27 -2.58 0.79 0.18
N VAL A 28 -2.22 0.38 1.38
CA VAL A 28 -2.61 -0.87 2.02
C VAL A 28 -3.57 -0.56 3.15
N TYR A 29 -4.69 -1.26 3.19
CA TYR A 29 -5.65 -1.20 4.29
C TYR A 29 -5.85 -2.60 4.85
N TYR A 30 -5.75 -2.75 6.18
CA TYR A 30 -6.00 -4.00 6.89
C TYR A 30 -6.55 -3.71 8.28
N ASN A 31 -7.81 -4.04 8.55
CA ASN A 31 -8.53 -3.61 9.76
C ASN A 31 -8.34 -2.09 9.97
N ASP A 32 -7.84 -1.68 11.15
CA ASP A 32 -7.54 -0.29 11.49
C ASP A 32 -6.15 0.17 11.01
N PHE A 33 -5.36 -0.72 10.41
CA PHE A 33 -4.04 -0.40 9.88
C PHE A 33 -4.13 0.17 8.47
N LYS A 34 -3.31 1.19 8.23
CA LYS A 34 -3.13 1.81 6.93
C LYS A 34 -1.65 2.08 6.70
N ALA A 35 -1.17 1.71 5.52
CA ALA A 35 0.17 2.07 5.07
C ALA A 35 0.17 2.58 3.63
N SER A 36 1.19 3.35 3.29
CA SER A 36 1.52 3.72 1.92
C SER A 36 2.89 3.15 1.61
N VAL A 37 3.00 2.46 0.48
CA VAL A 37 4.21 1.75 0.06
C VAL A 37 4.71 2.38 -1.22
N ASP A 38 5.97 2.81 -1.22
CA ASP A 38 6.64 3.27 -2.43
C ASP A 38 6.83 2.10 -3.40
N ILE A 39 6.38 2.26 -4.64
CA ILE A 39 6.40 1.20 -5.65
C ILE A 39 7.83 0.90 -6.13
N ARG A 40 8.74 1.88 -6.02
CA ARG A 40 10.12 1.76 -6.50
C ARG A 40 11.02 1.12 -5.45
N THR A 41 10.90 1.52 -4.19
CA THR A 41 11.75 0.99 -3.10
C THR A 41 11.12 -0.18 -2.36
N CYS A 42 9.82 -0.42 -2.54
CA CYS A 42 9.03 -1.38 -1.75
C CYS A 42 9.13 -1.11 -0.24
N GLU A 43 9.25 0.15 0.16
CA GLU A 43 9.31 0.56 1.56
C GLU A 43 8.01 1.21 2.01
N ILE A 44 7.67 1.04 3.29
CA ILE A 44 6.57 1.77 3.91
C ILE A 44 7.04 3.20 4.15
N ILE A 45 6.50 4.14 3.38
CA ILE A 45 6.80 5.57 3.49
C ILE A 45 5.86 6.31 4.43
N LYS A 46 4.70 5.72 4.76
CA LYS A 46 3.75 6.28 5.73
C LYS A 46 2.87 5.21 6.36
N GLY A 47 2.61 5.35 7.66
CA GLY A 47 1.73 4.45 8.41
C GLY A 47 2.45 3.19 8.84
N ASN A 48 1.68 2.15 9.19
CA ASN A 48 2.22 0.89 9.66
C ASN A 48 1.30 -0.28 9.28
N LEU A 49 1.87 -1.48 9.29
CA LEU A 49 1.15 -2.73 9.13
C LEU A 49 1.68 -3.72 10.18
N PRO A 50 0.86 -4.67 10.65
CA PRO A 50 1.37 -5.77 11.43
C PRO A 50 2.41 -6.58 10.64
N ARG A 51 3.37 -7.18 11.34
CA ARG A 51 4.50 -7.90 10.72
C ARG A 51 4.08 -8.95 9.68
N LYS A 52 2.96 -9.64 9.89
CA LYS A 52 2.42 -10.63 8.94
C LYS A 52 1.99 -9.98 7.63
N GLN A 53 1.29 -8.84 7.68
CA GLN A 53 0.84 -8.10 6.51
C GLN A 53 2.00 -7.44 5.77
N VAL A 54 3.02 -6.93 6.49
CA VAL A 54 4.26 -6.44 5.87
C VAL A 54 4.86 -7.54 4.98
N LYS A 55 4.99 -8.77 5.51
CA LYS A 55 5.51 -9.91 4.75
C LYS A 55 4.62 -10.28 3.55
N LEU A 56 3.30 -10.26 3.71
CA LEU A 56 2.37 -10.57 2.61
C LEU A 56 2.42 -9.53 1.48
N VAL A 57 2.70 -8.27 1.81
CA VAL A 57 2.70 -7.16 0.85
C VAL A 57 4.07 -6.97 0.20
N LEU A 58 5.17 -7.16 0.95
CA LEU A 58 6.52 -6.80 0.51
C LEU A 58 7.47 -7.99 0.29
N GLY A 59 7.12 -9.20 0.74
CA GLY A 59 7.97 -10.41 0.67
C GLY A 59 8.46 -10.89 2.04
#